data_AF-A0A7Y4L0K2-F1
#
_entry.id   AF-A0A7Y4L0K2-F1
#
_cell.length_a   1.000
_cell.length_b   1.000
_cell.length_c   1.000
_cell.angle_alpha   90.00
_cell.angle_beta   90.00
_cell.angle_gamma   90.00
#
_symmetry.space_group_name_H-M   'P 1'
#
loop_
_entity.id
_entity.type
_entity.pdbx_description
1 polymer ?
#
loop_
_entity_poly.entity_id
_entity_poly.type
_entity_poly.pdbx_seq_one_letter_code
_entity_poly.pdbx_strand_id
1 'polypeptide(L)' 'MPEQLLEWVDSYPAVLIRQPDDVWTHRYTHFLERDDGSITFEIPLWTTDESPSDLTAQIELEADGRIHIYDVHVL' A
#
# COMPACT_ATOMS: atom_id res chain seq x y z
N MET A 1 16.01 12.99 -20.90
CA MET A 1 14.98 13.03 -19.84
C MET A 1 15.74 12.99 -18.54
N PRO A 2 15.67 14.00 -17.65
CA PRO A 2 16.36 13.88 -16.37
C PRO A 2 15.64 12.80 -15.57
N GLU A 3 16.43 11.84 -15.07
CA GLU A 3 16.01 10.82 -14.11
C GLU A 3 15.50 11.56 -12.87
N GLN A 4 14.18 11.55 -12.63
CA GLN A 4 13.65 12.04 -11.36
C GLN A 4 14.19 11.11 -10.27
N LEU A 5 15.10 11.64 -9.46
CA LEU A 5 15.55 11.01 -8.23
C LEU A 5 14.31 10.73 -7.38
N LEU A 6 14.00 9.45 -7.19
CA LEU A 6 13.06 9.00 -6.17
C LEU A 6 13.73 9.26 -4.84
N GLU A 7 13.42 10.40 -4.21
CA GLU A 7 13.86 10.68 -2.85
C GLU A 7 13.07 9.80 -1.89
N TRP A 8 13.78 9.01 -1.08
CA TRP A 8 13.18 8.30 0.04
C TRP A 8 12.63 9.33 1.01
N VAL A 9 11.31 9.32 1.22
CA VAL A 9 10.65 10.26 2.12
C VAL A 9 10.61 9.66 3.53
N ASP A 10 11.51 10.13 4.41
CA ASP A 10 11.54 9.70 5.82
C ASP A 10 10.32 10.19 6.62
N SER A 11 9.68 11.28 6.18
CA SER A 11 8.45 11.81 6.79
C SER A 11 7.52 12.40 5.73
N TYR A 12 6.45 11.68 5.40
CA TYR A 12 5.40 12.18 4.51
C TYR A 12 4.32 12.84 5.39
N PRO A 13 3.97 14.14 5.19
CA PRO A 13 3.10 14.89 6.08
C PRO A 13 1.61 14.55 5.86
N ALA A 14 1.27 13.26 5.85
CA ALA A 14 -0.10 12.79 5.75
C ALA A 14 -0.54 12.12 7.05
N VAL A 15 -1.81 12.30 7.38
CA VAL A 15 -2.47 11.61 8.49
C VAL A 15 -3.34 10.51 7.90
N LEU A 16 -2.96 9.25 8.13
CA LEU A 16 -3.79 8.11 7.74
C LEU A 16 -5.11 8.15 8.51
N ILE A 17 -6.20 7.94 7.79
CA ILE A 17 -7.50 7.68 8.39
C ILE A 17 -7.77 6.18 8.44
N ARG A 18 -8.88 5.78 9.06
CA ARG A 18 -9.36 4.41 8.93
C ARG A 18 -9.64 4.14 7.45
N GLN A 19 -8.96 3.13 6.91
CA GLN A 19 -9.14 2.71 5.53
C GLN A 19 -10.57 2.18 5.34
N PRO A 20 -11.29 2.64 4.30
CA PRO A 20 -12.65 2.19 4.05
C PRO A 20 -12.66 0.75 3.54
N ASP A 21 -13.77 0.02 3.75
CA ASP A 21 -13.86 -1.41 3.39
C ASP A 21 -13.74 -1.65 1.88
N ASP A 22 -14.04 -0.65 1.05
CA ASP A 22 -13.93 -0.73 -0.40
C ASP A 22 -12.48 -0.70 -0.91
N VAL A 23 -11.49 -0.40 -0.04
CA VAL A 23 -10.05 -0.46 -0.35
C VAL A 23 -9.67 -1.81 -0.94
N TRP A 24 -10.25 -2.91 -0.46
CA TRP A 24 -9.96 -4.26 -0.94
C TRP A 24 -10.46 -4.53 -2.36
N THR A 25 -11.33 -3.67 -2.88
CA THR A 25 -11.91 -3.80 -4.23
C THR A 25 -11.55 -2.62 -5.13
N HIS A 26 -10.71 -1.71 -4.64
CA HIS A 26 -10.32 -0.53 -5.39
C HIS A 26 -9.52 -0.90 -6.64
N ARG A 27 -9.66 -0.12 -7.72
CA ARG A 27 -9.01 -0.39 -9.02
C ARG A 27 -7.47 -0.37 -8.99
N TYR A 28 -6.89 0.23 -7.96
CA TYR A 28 -5.44 0.28 -7.74
C TYR A 28 -4.98 -0.72 -6.68
N THR A 29 -5.90 -1.54 -6.20
CA THR A 29 -5.56 -2.65 -5.32
C THR A 29 -5.15 -3.83 -6.16
N HIS A 30 -3.98 -4.36 -5.87
CA HIS A 30 -3.42 -5.52 -6.54
C HIS A 30 -3.24 -6.66 -5.53
N PHE A 31 -3.60 -7.88 -5.93
CA PHE A 31 -3.43 -9.09 -5.13
C PHE A 31 -2.67 -10.12 -5.94
N LEU A 32 -1.72 -10.79 -5.29
CA LEU A 32 -0.96 -11.90 -5.85
C LEU A 32 -0.87 -13.02 -4.81
N GLU A 33 -1.55 -14.12 -5.06
CA GLU A 33 -1.36 -15.37 -4.33
C GLU A 33 -0.11 -16.08 -4.86
N ARG A 34 0.75 -16.54 -3.95
CA ARG A 34 2.00 -17.25 -4.27
C ARG A 34 1.84 -18.75 -4.05
N ASP A 35 2.72 -19.52 -4.69
CA ASP A 35 2.71 -21.00 -4.61
C ASP A 35 2.92 -21.55 -3.18
N ASP A 36 3.50 -20.75 -2.29
CA ASP A 36 3.71 -21.10 -0.89
C ASP A 36 2.49 -20.83 0.02
N GLY A 37 1.39 -20.32 -0.56
CA GLY A 37 0.17 -19.97 0.15
C GLY A 37 0.20 -18.58 0.81
N SER A 38 1.28 -17.81 0.64
CA SER A 38 1.29 -16.39 1.00
C SER A 38 0.53 -15.56 -0.03
N ILE A 39 0.03 -14.40 0.41
CA ILE A 39 -0.63 -13.42 -0.45
C ILE A 39 0.09 -12.09 -0.30
N THR A 40 0.56 -11.52 -1.41
CA THR A 40 1.01 -10.13 -1.45
C THR A 40 -0.12 -9.25 -1.93
N PHE A 41 -0.26 -8.07 -1.35
CA PHE A 41 -1.18 -7.07 -1.84
C PHE A 41 -0.64 -5.66 -1.69
N GLU A 42 -0.94 -4.86 -2.70
CA GLU A 42 -0.67 -3.43 -2.72
C GLU A 42 -2.01 -2.73 -2.65
N ILE A 43 -2.20 -1.89 -1.64
CA ILE A 43 -3.44 -1.13 -1.44
C ILE A 43 -3.15 0.36 -1.44
N PRO A 44 -3.95 1.19 -2.14
CA PRO A 44 -3.90 2.62 -1.94
C PRO A 44 -4.34 2.97 -0.51
N LEU A 45 -3.84 4.09 0.02
CA LEU A 45 -4.17 4.56 1.35
C LEU A 45 -4.99 5.84 1.30
N TRP A 46 -5.87 6.00 2.28
CA TRP A 46 -6.68 7.18 2.51
C TRP A 46 -6.06 8.02 3.61
N THR A 47 -6.03 9.32 3.37
CA THR A 47 -5.54 10.32 4.32
C THR A 47 -6.68 11.27 4.68
N THR A 48 -6.42 12.23 5.55
CA THR A 48 -7.35 13.33 5.85
C THR A 48 -7.65 14.21 4.65
N ASP A 49 -6.74 14.25 3.68
CA ASP A 49 -6.74 15.24 2.59
C ASP A 49 -7.03 14.60 1.22
N GLU A 50 -6.77 13.28 1.06
CA GLU A 50 -6.85 12.57 -0.22
C GLU A 50 -7.46 11.16 -0.07
N SER A 51 -8.21 10.71 -1.08
CA SER A 51 -9.04 9.49 -1.00
C SER A 51 -9.40 8.91 -2.39
N PRO A 52 -8.68 7.88 -2.89
CA PRO A 52 -7.38 7.42 -2.40
C PRO A 52 -6.30 8.49 -2.56
N SER A 53 -5.29 8.47 -1.71
CA SER A 53 -4.04 9.23 -1.88
C SER A 53 -3.08 8.50 -2.82
N ASP A 54 -1.98 9.16 -3.17
CA ASP A 54 -0.89 8.54 -3.93
C ASP A 54 -0.05 7.57 -3.08
N LEU A 55 -0.30 7.50 -1.76
CA LEU A 55 0.34 6.52 -0.88
C LEU A 55 -0.22 5.12 -1.11
N THR A 56 0.67 4.15 -1.20
CA THR A 56 0.37 2.72 -1.34
C THR A 56 1.10 1.95 -0.25
N ALA A 57 0.38 1.04 0.42
CA ALA A 57 0.99 0.09 1.34
C ALA A 57 1.24 -1.23 0.64
N GLN A 58 2.47 -1.74 0.74
CA GLN A 58 2.83 -3.09 0.35
C GLN A 58 2.72 -4.01 1.56
N ILE A 59 1.89 -5.04 1.43
CA ILE A 59 1.51 -5.92 2.53
C ILE A 59 1.67 -7.37 2.08
N GLU A 60 2.04 -8.24 3.03
CA GLU A 60 2.00 -9.68 2.86
C GLU A 60 1.23 -10.35 3.98
N LEU A 61 0.38 -11.28 3.59
CA LEU A 61 -0.26 -12.26 4.45
C LEU A 61 0.50 -13.58 4.27
N GLU A 62 1.19 -14.01 5.31
CA GLU A 62 1.85 -15.31 5.35
C GLU A 62 0.83 -16.45 5.39
N ALA A 63 1.22 -17.65 4.93
CA ALA A 63 0.36 -18.84 4.93
C ALA A 63 -0.13 -19.25 6.34
N ASP A 64 0.54 -18.79 7.41
CA ASP A 64 0.14 -19.00 8.79
C ASP A 64 -0.86 -17.96 9.34
N GLY A 65 -1.24 -16.98 8.51
CA GLY A 65 -2.20 -15.93 8.84
C GLY A 65 -1.57 -14.65 9.42
N ARG A 66 -0.24 -14.55 9.55
CA ARG A 66 0.41 -13.31 9.97
C ARG A 66 0.41 -12.28 8.84
N ILE A 67 0.21 -11.01 9.22
CA ILE A 67 0.22 -9.89 8.28
C ILE A 67 1.42 -9.00 8.56
N HIS A 68 2.17 -8.68 7.52
CA HIS A 68 3.32 -7.79 7.54
C HIS A 68 3.10 -6.64 6.55
N ILE A 69 3.22 -5.40 7.03
CA ILE A 69 3.35 -4.23 6.15
C ILE A 69 4.84 -4.04 5.92
N TYR A 70 5.30 -4.23 4.68
CA TYR A 70 6.72 -4.12 4.34
C TYR A 70 7.13 -2.69 4.05
N ASP A 71 6.26 -1.96 3.36
CA ASP A 71 6.58 -0.64 2.85
C ASP A 71 5.33 0.23 2.71
N VAL A 72 5.54 1.54 2.76
CA VAL A 72 4.56 2.56 2.39
C VAL A 72 5.27 3.57 1.51
N HIS A 73 4.87 3.65 0.25
CA HIS A 73 5.51 4.49 -0.76
C HIS A 73 4.50 5.26 -1.61
N VAL A 74 4.98 6.24 -2.36
CA VAL A 74 4.19 7.02 -3.32
C VAL A 74 4.35 6.39 -4.70
N LEU A 75 3.25 6.17 -5.43
CA LEU A 75 3.25 5.69 -6.82
C LEU A 75 3.27 6.83 -7.86
#